data_AF-A0A2I6QMW8-F1
#
_entry.id   AF-A0A2I6QMW8-F1
#
_cell.length_a   1.000
_cell.length_b   1.000
_cell.length_c   1.000
_cell.angle_alpha   90.00
_cell.angle_beta   90.00
_cell.angle_gamma   90.00
#
_symmetry.space_group_name_H-M   'P 1'
#
loop_
_entity.id
_entity.type
_entity.pdbx_description
1 polymer ?
#
loop_
_entity_poly.entity_id
_entity_poly.type
_entity_poly.pdbx_seq_one_letter_code
_entity_poly.pdbx_strand_id
1 'polypeptide(L)'
;MSDPVEPIAPEQAREILENAMRQRLGDNWHDEESGWQLITGHDYMARVTRGRKNVDFYVDLLGEVTVSESEINSAQDSGRMLAWMFLGLSLAIAFLVARIVGWLK
;
A
#
# COMPACT_ATOMS: atom_id res chain seq x y z
N MET A 1 18.16 -11.93 -33.39
CA MET A 1 17.87 -10.51 -33.66
C MET A 1 16.76 -10.14 -32.70
N SER A 2 17.03 -9.24 -31.76
CA SER A 2 15.99 -8.72 -30.86
C SER A 2 15.25 -7.65 -31.65
N ASP A 3 13.98 -7.88 -31.97
CA ASP A 3 13.16 -6.85 -32.59
C ASP A 3 13.11 -5.63 -31.64
N PRO A 4 13.35 -4.40 -32.15
CA PRO A 4 13.18 -3.21 -31.33
C PRO A 4 11.71 -3.12 -30.94
N VAL A 5 11.45 -3.31 -29.64
CA VAL A 5 10.12 -3.06 -29.08
C VAL A 5 9.84 -1.57 -29.24
N GLU A 6 8.81 -1.24 -30.01
CA GLU A 6 8.31 0.13 -30.12
C GLU A 6 7.36 0.37 -28.93
N PRO A 7 7.78 1.14 -27.92
CA PRO A 7 6.96 1.36 -26.74
C PRO A 7 5.74 2.20 -27.10
N ILE A 8 4.61 1.94 -26.43
CA ILE A 8 3.44 2.81 -26.53
C ILE A 8 3.78 4.23 -26.09
N ALA A 9 3.07 5.22 -26.63
CA ALA A 9 3.22 6.59 -26.20
C ALA A 9 2.65 6.77 -24.76
N PRO A 10 3.20 7.69 -23.94
CA PRO A 10 2.67 7.97 -22.60
C PRO A 10 1.18 8.31 -22.58
N GLU A 11 0.69 9.01 -23.61
CA GLU A 11 -0.72 9.35 -23.74
C GLU A 11 -1.60 8.10 -23.95
N GLN A 12 -1.12 7.14 -24.76
CA GLN A 12 -1.81 5.87 -24.98
C GLN A 12 -1.80 5.02 -23.71
N ALA A 13 -0.68 4.98 -22.99
CA ALA A 13 -0.58 4.30 -21.70
C ALA A 13 -1.60 4.85 -20.69
N ARG A 14 -1.76 6.17 -20.66
CA ARG A 14 -2.71 6.85 -19.77
C ARG A 14 -4.16 6.50 -20.11
N GLU A 15 -4.52 6.43 -21.38
CA GLU A 15 -5.87 6.01 -21.80
C GLU A 15 -6.16 4.54 -21.44
N ILE A 16 -5.18 3.65 -21.64
CA ILE A 16 -5.28 2.24 -21.27
C ILE A 16 -5.47 2.10 -19.75
N LEU A 17 -4.66 2.84 -18.97
CA LEU A 17 -4.71 2.87 -17.51
C LEU A 17 -6.08 3.36 -17.01
N GLU A 18 -6.57 4.48 -17.56
CA GLU A 18 -7.87 5.06 -17.20
C GLU A 18 -9.03 4.09 -17.51
N ASN A 19 -8.99 3.42 -18.66
CA ASN A 19 -9.97 2.41 -19.01
C ASN A 19 -9.94 1.21 -18.06
N ALA A 20 -8.74 0.74 -17.70
CA ALA A 20 -8.59 -0.36 -16.74
C ALA A 20 -9.09 0.02 -15.34
N MET A 21 -8.81 1.25 -14.89
CA MET A 21 -9.32 1.79 -13.64
C MET A 21 -10.85 1.83 -13.63
N ARG A 22 -11.49 2.33 -14.69
CA ARG A 22 -12.97 2.33 -14.80
C ARG A 22 -13.56 0.92 -14.80
N GLN A 23 -12.96 -0.01 -15.55
CA GLN A 23 -13.43 -1.40 -15.59
C GLN A 23 -13.34 -2.09 -14.22
N ARG A 24 -12.28 -1.82 -13.46
CA ARG A 24 -12.03 -2.49 -12.19
C ARG A 24 -12.74 -1.82 -11.01
N LEU A 25 -12.77 -0.49 -11.00
CA LEU A 25 -13.21 0.34 -9.87
C LEU A 25 -14.62 0.93 -10.07
N GLY A 26 -15.11 0.99 -11.31
CA GLY A 26 -16.39 1.57 -11.71
C GLY A 26 -16.26 2.98 -12.33
N ASP A 27 -17.32 3.46 -12.98
CA ASP A 27 -17.31 4.75 -13.69
C ASP A 27 -17.12 5.97 -12.77
N ASN A 28 -17.62 5.88 -11.54
CA ASN A 28 -17.50 6.94 -10.53
C ASN A 28 -16.42 6.60 -9.50
N TRP A 29 -15.34 5.94 -9.94
CA TRP A 29 -14.30 5.51 -9.02
C TRP A 29 -13.63 6.67 -8.29
N HIS A 30 -13.66 7.90 -8.82
CA HIS A 30 -13.06 9.08 -8.19
C HIS A 30 -14.06 9.96 -7.41
N ASP A 31 -15.19 9.39 -7.00
CA ASP A 31 -16.17 10.08 -6.17
C ASP A 31 -15.57 10.52 -4.81
N GLU A 32 -15.84 11.76 -4.39
CA GLU A 32 -15.21 12.36 -3.19
C GLU A 32 -15.69 11.73 -1.88
N GLU A 33 -16.94 11.25 -1.82
CA GLU A 33 -17.50 10.64 -0.60
C GLU A 33 -17.25 9.13 -0.50
N SER A 34 -17.33 8.40 -1.62
CA SER A 34 -17.35 6.93 -1.60
C SER A 34 -16.32 6.26 -2.49
N GLY A 35 -15.59 7.03 -3.29
CA GLY A 35 -14.65 6.57 -4.29
C GLY A 35 -13.29 6.12 -3.74
N TRP A 36 -12.42 5.84 -4.69
CA TRP A 36 -11.02 5.54 -4.49
C TRP A 36 -10.21 6.83 -4.61
N GLN A 37 -9.36 7.06 -3.61
CA GLN A 37 -8.46 8.19 -3.59
C GLN A 37 -7.21 7.87 -4.40
N LEU A 38 -6.89 8.72 -5.37
CA LEU A 38 -5.63 8.63 -6.11
C LEU A 38 -4.48 9.09 -5.21
N ILE A 39 -3.51 8.19 -4.97
CA ILE A 39 -2.32 8.47 -4.16
C ILE A 39 -1.16 8.93 -5.05
N THR A 40 -0.98 8.26 -6.20
CA THR A 40 0.08 8.57 -7.16
C THR A 40 -0.40 8.23 -8.54
N GLY A 41 -0.19 9.15 -9.49
CA GLY A 41 -0.55 8.98 -10.89
C GLY A 41 0.61 9.39 -11.80
N HIS A 42 1.01 8.47 -12.66
CA HIS A 42 1.95 8.63 -13.75
C HIS A 42 1.35 8.02 -15.01
N ASP A 43 1.97 8.26 -16.16
CA ASP A 43 1.44 7.80 -17.45
C ASP A 43 1.32 6.27 -17.56
N TYR A 44 2.15 5.53 -16.83
CA TYR A 44 2.19 4.07 -16.85
C TYR A 44 1.75 3.44 -15.51
N MET A 45 1.39 4.25 -14.51
CA MET A 45 1.08 3.74 -13.18
C MET A 45 0.08 4.62 -12.45
N ALA A 46 -0.93 4.02 -11.85
CA ALA A 46 -1.79 4.67 -10.88
C ALA A 46 -1.91 3.81 -9.63
N ARG A 47 -1.73 4.44 -8.47
CA ARG A 47 -2.03 3.84 -7.17
C ARG A 47 -3.24 4.53 -6.59
N VAL A 48 -4.25 3.72 -6.28
CA VAL A 48 -5.49 4.20 -5.64
C VAL A 48 -5.70 3.48 -4.31
N THR A 49 -6.35 4.15 -3.37
CA THR A 49 -6.68 3.57 -2.07
C THR A 49 -8.14 3.78 -1.71
N ARG A 50 -8.73 2.79 -1.03
CA ARG A 50 -10.05 2.88 -0.43
C ARG A 50 -10.05 2.17 0.91
N GLY A 51 -10.12 2.95 1.99
CA GLY A 51 -10.05 2.44 3.35
C GLY A 51 -8.74 1.70 3.63
N ARG A 52 -8.80 0.36 3.70
CA ARG A 52 -7.64 -0.51 3.96
C ARG A 52 -7.11 -1.23 2.72
N LYS A 53 -7.62 -0.90 1.54
CA LYS A 53 -7.24 -1.56 0.28
C LYS A 53 -6.48 -0.58 -0.59
N ASN A 54 -5.31 -0.99 -1.05
CA ASN A 54 -4.56 -0.31 -2.09
C ASN A 54 -4.64 -1.13 -3.35
N VAL A 55 -4.87 -0.47 -4.47
CA VAL A 55 -4.87 -1.11 -5.80
C VAL A 55 -3.88 -0.35 -6.66
N ASP A 56 -2.93 -1.08 -7.21
CA ASP A 56 -1.92 -0.57 -8.11
C ASP A 56 -2.23 -1.04 -9.52
N PHE A 57 -2.37 -0.07 -10.42
CA PHE A 57 -2.49 -0.26 -11.84
C PHE A 57 -1.15 0.06 -12.46
N TYR A 58 -0.61 -0.87 -13.24
CA TYR A 58 0.61 -0.69 -14.00
C TYR A 58 0.36 -1.07 -15.45
N VAL A 59 0.83 -0.25 -16.38
CA VAL A 59 0.79 -0.53 -17.83
C VAL A 59 2.23 -0.72 -18.29
N ASP A 60 2.52 -1.86 -18.93
CA ASP A 60 3.83 -2.08 -19.52
C ASP A 60 3.98 -1.31 -20.85
N LEU A 61 5.20 -1.19 -21.37
CA LEU A 61 5.52 -0.53 -22.64
C LEU A 61 4.83 -1.18 -23.85
N LEU A 62 4.30 -2.39 -23.69
CA LEU A 62 3.52 -3.12 -24.69
C LEU A 62 2.00 -2.92 -24.55
N GLY A 63 1.54 -2.17 -23.53
CA GLY A 63 0.12 -1.92 -23.28
C GLY A 63 -0.60 -2.99 -22.43
N GLU A 64 0.14 -3.95 -21.86
CA GLU A 64 -0.43 -4.91 -20.93
C GLU A 64 -0.67 -4.29 -19.56
N VAL A 65 -1.89 -4.45 -19.02
CA VAL A 65 -2.25 -3.90 -17.71
C VAL A 65 -2.12 -4.97 -16.63
N THR A 66 -1.26 -4.70 -15.65
CA THR A 66 -1.16 -5.49 -14.42
C THR A 66 -1.89 -4.76 -13.29
N VAL A 67 -2.79 -5.48 -12.61
CA VAL A 67 -3.50 -4.98 -11.43
C VAL A 67 -3.02 -5.74 -10.21
N SER A 68 -2.45 -5.04 -9.24
CA SER A 68 -2.01 -5.61 -7.97
C SER A 68 -2.85 -5.05 -6.83
N GLU A 69 -3.50 -5.94 -6.08
CA GLU A 69 -4.26 -5.57 -4.89
C GLU A 69 -3.43 -5.88 -3.65
N SER A 70 -3.21 -4.86 -2.83
CA SER A 70 -2.52 -4.99 -1.56
C SER A 70 -3.44 -4.51 -0.45
N GLU A 71 -3.73 -5.37 0.52
CA GLU A 71 -4.33 -4.92 1.77
C GLU A 71 -3.27 -4.18 2.58
N ILE A 72 -3.65 -3.04 3.17
CA ILE A 72 -2.84 -2.33 4.15
C ILE A 72 -2.63 -3.30 5.31
N ASN A 73 -1.45 -3.91 5.33
CA ASN A 73 -1.12 -5.03 6.18
C ASN A 73 -1.25 -4.59 7.65
N SER A 74 -2.35 -5.00 8.29
CA SER A 74 -2.61 -4.79 9.71
C SER A 74 -1.49 -5.33 10.60
N ALA A 75 -0.69 -6.28 10.08
CA ALA A 75 0.43 -6.84 10.82
C ALA A 75 1.54 -5.81 11.10
N GLN A 76 1.71 -4.78 10.26
CA GLN A 76 2.76 -3.77 10.47
C GLN A 76 2.46 -2.85 11.67
N ASP A 77 1.17 -2.58 11.94
CA ASP A 77 0.76 -1.87 13.16
C ASP A 77 0.75 -2.79 14.38
N SER A 78 0.32 -4.06 14.22
CA SER A 78 0.35 -5.05 15.30
C SER A 78 1.76 -5.35 15.79
N GLY A 79 2.77 -5.37 14.90
CA GLY A 79 4.16 -5.60 15.27
C GLY A 79 4.72 -4.52 16.19
N ARG A 80 4.40 -3.25 15.92
CA ARG A 80 4.80 -2.12 16.77
C ARG A 80 4.15 -2.21 18.15
N MET A 81 2.85 -2.55 18.22
CA MET A 81 2.13 -2.69 19.49
C MET A 81 2.66 -3.84 20.34
N LEU A 82 2.95 -4.99 19.72
CA LEU A 82 3.60 -6.14 20.38
C LEU A 82 4.97 -5.78 20.93
N ALA A 83 5.79 -5.05 20.17
CA ALA A 83 7.10 -4.61 20.63
C ALA A 83 7.02 -3.70 21.87
N TRP A 84 6.09 -2.74 21.87
CA TRP A 84 5.83 -1.88 23.04
C TRP A 84 5.34 -2.68 24.24
N MET A 85 4.49 -3.69 24.03
CA MET A 85 4.00 -4.56 25.11
C MET A 85 5.13 -5.39 25.73
N PHE A 86 6.00 -6.00 24.91
CA PHE A 86 7.16 -6.74 25.41
C PHE A 86 8.18 -5.85 26.12
N LEU A 87 8.42 -4.64 25.61
CA LEU A 87 9.29 -3.67 26.25
C LEU A 87 8.73 -3.21 27.61
N GLY A 88 7.43 -2.91 27.68
CA GLY A 88 6.78 -2.55 28.94
C GLY A 88 6.84 -3.69 29.96
N LEU A 89 6.59 -4.92 29.51
CA LEU A 89 6.67 -6.11 30.36
C LEU A 89 8.10 -6.35 30.87
N SER A 90 9.12 -6.18 30.03
CA SER A 90 10.51 -6.37 30.45
C SER A 90 10.95 -5.33 31.47
N LEU A 91 10.56 -4.06 31.30
CA LEU A 91 10.80 -3.01 32.30
C LEU A 91 10.07 -3.30 33.61
N ALA A 92 8.81 -3.76 33.55
CA ALA A 92 8.04 -4.10 34.73
C ALA A 92 8.69 -5.26 35.52
N ILE A 93 9.14 -6.30 34.82
CA ILE A 93 9.87 -7.42 35.44
C ILE A 93 11.17 -6.92 36.07
N ALA A 94 11.96 -6.12 35.32
CA ALA A 94 13.21 -5.57 35.84
C ALA A 94 12.98 -4.70 37.09
N PHE A 95 11.92 -3.90 37.10
CA PHE A 95 11.53 -3.08 38.25
C PHE A 95 11.14 -3.94 39.46
N LEU A 96 10.32 -4.97 39.26
CA LEU A 96 9.91 -5.89 40.31
C LEU A 96 11.11 -6.63 40.91
N VAL A 97 12.04 -7.11 40.07
CA VAL A 97 13.28 -7.75 40.52
C VAL A 97 14.14 -6.76 41.30
N ALA A 98 14.34 -5.55 40.80
CA ALA A 98 15.10 -4.51 41.51
C ALA A 98 14.46 -4.13 42.86
N ARG A 99 13.12 -4.17 42.96
CA ARG A 99 12.38 -3.93 44.20
C ARG A 99 12.53 -5.07 45.21
N ILE A 100 12.56 -6.33 44.75
CA ILE A 100 12.75 -7.52 45.59
C ILE A 100 14.18 -7.59 46.12
N VAL A 101 15.17 -7.31 45.27
CA VAL A 101 16.60 -7.34 45.64
C VAL A 101 17.00 -6.12 46.49
N GLY A 102 16.09 -5.14 46.68
CA GLY A 102 16.30 -3.98 47.55
C GLY A 102 17.12 -2.85 46.91
N TRP A 103 17.29 -2.86 45.59
CA TRP A 103 17.95 -1.79 44.83
C TRP A 103 17.05 -0.55 44.67
N LEU A 104 15.74 -0.72 44.72
CA LEU A 104 14.75 0.36 44.80
C LEU A 104 14.07 0.29 46.18
N LYS A 105 14.14 1.37 46.96
CA LYS A 105 13.47 1.52 48.26
C LYS A 105 11.99 1.78 48.09
#